data_AF-A0A8D8AZQ4-F1
#
_entry.id   AF-A0A8D8AZQ4-F1
#
_cell.length_a   1.000
_cell.length_b   1.000
_cell.length_c   1.000
_cell.angle_alpha   90.00
_cell.angle_beta   90.00
_cell.angle_gamma   90.00
#
_symmetry.space_group_name_H-M   'P 1'
#
loop_
_entity.id
_entity.type
_entity.pdbx_description
1 polymer ?
#
loop_
_entity_poly.entity_id
_entity_poly.type
_entity_poly.pdbx_seq_one_letter_code
_entity_poly.pdbx_strand_id
1 'polypeptide(L)'
;VLFDTMIYRMSPEQSDHFLVECDAGLVDALRKHLTMFRIRKKVEIAPAECSVWAVFSQEKGSLPEQASCEGVSIYKDARLAELGYRIITDKTVSLDAVKAAFPHGTAYAESGSYLEHRFSL
;
A
#
# COMPACT_ATOMS: atom_id res chain seq x y z
N VAL A 1 -15.89 7.19 12.75
CA VAL A 1 -14.84 6.33 12.14
C VAL A 1 -13.63 6.37 13.06
N LEU A 2 -13.03 5.23 13.42
CA LEU A 2 -11.88 5.18 14.35
C LEU A 2 -10.53 5.11 13.62
N PHE A 3 -10.46 4.34 12.55
CA PHE A 3 -9.26 4.16 11.72
C PHE A 3 -9.70 4.11 10.25
N ASP A 4 -8.98 4.79 9.38
CA ASP A 4 -9.04 4.59 7.93
C ASP A 4 -7.90 3.63 7.56
N THR A 5 -8.23 2.54 6.86
CA THR A 5 -7.30 1.43 6.62
C THR A 5 -7.48 0.82 5.25
N MET A 6 -6.39 0.35 4.65
CA MET A 6 -6.43 -0.54 3.49
C MET A 6 -5.93 -1.91 3.90
N ILE A 7 -6.60 -2.96 3.41
CA ILE A 7 -6.28 -4.35 3.76
C ILE A 7 -5.83 -5.08 2.50
N TYR A 8 -4.67 -5.72 2.60
CA TYR A 8 -4.07 -6.49 1.51
C TYR A 8 -3.93 -7.94 1.93
N ARG A 9 -4.38 -8.87 1.08
CA ARG A 9 -4.08 -10.29 1.26
C ARG A 9 -2.73 -10.59 0.61
N MET A 10 -1.81 -11.14 1.39
CA MET A 10 -0.52 -11.59 0.88
C MET A 10 -0.64 -13.00 0.31
N SER A 11 -0.12 -13.21 -0.89
CA SER A 11 -0.09 -14.51 -1.59
C SER A 11 -1.40 -15.30 -1.41
N PRO A 12 -2.51 -14.87 -2.04
CA PRO A 12 -3.86 -15.38 -1.79
C PRO A 12 -4.01 -16.91 -1.90
N GLU A 13 -3.16 -17.54 -2.69
CA GLU A 13 -3.13 -18.98 -2.94
C GLU A 13 -2.27 -19.76 -1.92
N GLN A 14 -1.42 -19.08 -1.15
CA GLN A 14 -0.36 -19.69 -0.36
C GLN A 14 -0.46 -19.38 1.14
N SER A 15 -1.16 -18.31 1.54
CA SER A 15 -1.23 -17.92 2.95
C SER A 15 -2.48 -17.15 3.34
N ASP A 16 -2.80 -17.20 4.64
CA ASP A 16 -3.80 -16.34 5.29
C ASP A 16 -3.15 -15.17 6.01
N HIS A 17 -2.11 -14.59 5.40
CA HIS A 17 -1.46 -13.38 5.88
C HIS A 17 -2.10 -12.13 5.26
N PHE A 18 -2.31 -11.13 6.11
CA PHE A 18 -2.89 -9.85 5.72
C PHE A 18 -2.03 -8.70 6.21
N LEU A 19 -1.90 -7.68 5.38
CA LEU A 19 -1.33 -6.39 5.76
C LEU A 19 -2.46 -5.40 5.94
N VAL A 20 -2.32 -4.55 6.97
CA VAL A 20 -3.26 -3.46 7.25
C VAL A 20 -2.48 -2.15 7.23
N GLU A 21 -2.60 -1.40 6.14
CA GLU A 21 -2.08 -0.04 6.05
C GLU A 21 -2.99 0.91 6.84
N CYS A 22 -2.37 1.81 7.60
CA CYS A 22 -3.04 2.88 8.32
C CYS A 22 -2.10 4.10 8.43
N ASP A 23 -2.62 5.21 8.97
CA ASP A 23 -1.79 6.36 9.30
C ASP A 23 -0.66 5.97 10.28
N ALA A 24 0.56 6.46 10.02
CA ALA A 24 1.75 6.12 10.79
C ALA A 24 1.61 6.47 12.29
N GLY A 25 0.89 7.54 12.63
CA GLY A 25 0.62 7.93 14.02
C GLY A 25 -0.39 7.04 14.74
N LEU A 26 -1.11 6.18 14.01
CA LEU A 26 -2.17 5.32 14.54
C LEU A 26 -1.81 3.84 14.63
N VAL A 27 -0.62 3.43 14.17
CA VAL A 27 -0.18 2.02 14.14
C VAL A 27 -0.33 1.34 15.50
N ASP A 28 0.14 1.96 16.58
CA ASP A 28 0.05 1.38 17.92
C ASP A 28 -1.38 1.32 18.46
N ALA A 29 -2.20 2.34 18.16
CA ALA A 29 -3.60 2.39 18.57
C ALA A 29 -4.41 1.29 17.85
N LEU A 30 -4.20 1.14 16.54
CA LEU A 30 -4.82 0.09 15.74
C LEU A 30 -4.39 -1.30 16.21
N ARG A 31 -3.09 -1.52 16.44
CA ARG A 31 -2.57 -2.81 16.96
C ARG A 31 -3.21 -3.20 18.29
N LYS A 32 -3.30 -2.26 19.24
CA LYS A 32 -3.96 -2.49 20.54
C LYS A 32 -5.43 -2.83 20.35
N HIS A 33 -6.12 -2.08 19.49
CA HIS A 33 -7.52 -2.31 19.16
C HIS A 33 -7.73 -3.72 18.58
N LEU A 34 -6.98 -4.12 17.55
CA LEU A 34 -7.07 -5.46 16.96
C LEU A 34 -6.74 -6.57 17.97
N THR A 35 -5.73 -6.35 18.82
CA THR A 35 -5.33 -7.32 19.86
C THR A 35 -6.44 -7.55 20.90
N MET A 36 -7.17 -6.50 21.28
CA MET A 36 -8.32 -6.59 22.19
C MET A 36 -9.41 -7.55 21.66
N PHE A 37 -9.62 -7.60 20.34
CA PHE A 37 -10.63 -8.45 19.69
C PHE A 37 -10.10 -9.82 19.23
N ARG A 38 -8.84 -10.13 19.54
CA ARG A 38 -8.18 -11.41 19.18
C ARG A 38 -8.57 -12.58 20.07
N ILE A 39 -9.37 -12.37 21.12
CA ILE A 39 -9.63 -13.36 22.17
C ILE A 39 -10.07 -14.70 21.56
N ARG A 40 -9.36 -15.78 21.92
CA ARG A 40 -9.55 -17.16 21.43
C ARG A 40 -9.37 -17.37 19.92
N LYS A 41 -8.89 -16.37 19.18
CA LYS A 41 -8.53 -16.51 17.76
C LYS A 41 -7.03 -16.82 17.62
N LYS A 42 -6.69 -17.81 16.79
CA LYS A 42 -5.30 -18.16 16.43
C LYS A 42 -4.80 -17.25 15.31
N VAL A 43 -4.69 -15.95 15.58
CA VAL A 43 -4.16 -14.95 14.65
C VAL A 43 -3.03 -14.19 15.32
N GLU A 44 -1.91 -13.95 14.63
CA GLU A 44 -0.82 -13.12 15.15
C GLU A 44 -0.98 -11.69 14.61
N ILE A 45 -0.70 -10.69 15.44
CA ILE A 45 -0.79 -9.28 15.06
C ILE A 45 0.54 -8.63 15.45
N ALA A 46 1.31 -8.21 14.45
CA ALA A 46 2.60 -7.58 14.64
C ALA A 46 2.74 -6.37 13.69
N PRO A 47 3.55 -5.36 14.04
CA PRO A 47 3.95 -4.33 13.10
C PRO A 47 4.66 -4.96 11.89
N ALA A 48 4.33 -4.49 10.69
CA ALA A 48 5.01 -4.89 9.48
C ALA A 48 6.14 -3.90 9.19
N GLU A 49 7.34 -4.41 8.95
CA GLU A 49 8.52 -3.61 8.59
C GLU A 49 8.59 -3.43 7.07
N CYS A 50 7.57 -2.77 6.50
CA CYS A 50 7.46 -2.50 5.07
C CYS A 50 7.53 -1.00 4.75
N SER A 51 7.80 -0.70 3.49
CA SER A 51 7.64 0.62 2.88
C SER A 51 6.40 0.62 2.00
N VAL A 52 5.65 1.71 2.05
CA VAL A 52 4.41 1.90 1.27
C VAL A 52 4.62 3.06 0.31
N TRP A 53 4.26 2.83 -0.96
CA TRP A 53 4.34 3.82 -2.03
C TRP A 53 3.02 3.93 -2.77
N ALA A 54 2.80 5.07 -3.42
CA ALA A 54 1.69 5.28 -4.33
C ALA A 54 2.23 5.63 -5.72
N VAL A 55 1.65 5.04 -6.76
CA VAL A 55 1.90 5.41 -8.16
C VAL A 55 0.58 5.83 -8.76
N PHE A 56 0.55 7.04 -9.29
CA PHE A 56 -0.64 7.68 -9.83
C PHE A 56 -0.28 8.45 -11.09
N SER A 57 -1.29 8.77 -11.89
CA SER A 57 -1.16 9.61 -13.08
C SER A 57 -2.20 10.72 -13.05
N GLN A 58 -1.80 11.93 -13.41
CA GLN A 58 -2.72 13.06 -13.59
C GLN A 58 -3.57 12.90 -14.85
N GLU A 59 -3.10 12.12 -15.83
CA GLU A 59 -3.82 11.85 -17.07
C GLU A 59 -4.69 10.60 -16.92
N LYS A 60 -5.99 10.74 -17.22
CA LYS A 60 -6.94 9.62 -17.16
C LYS A 60 -6.56 8.55 -18.19
N GLY A 61 -6.33 7.32 -17.72
CA GLY A 61 -6.06 6.16 -18.57
C GLY A 61 -4.58 5.91 -18.88
N SER A 62 -3.65 6.71 -18.37
CA SER A 62 -2.21 6.48 -18.54
C SER A 62 -1.53 5.81 -17.33
N LEU A 63 -2.33 5.14 -16.48
CA LEU A 63 -1.76 4.30 -15.44
C LEU A 63 -0.91 3.20 -16.07
N PRO A 64 0.32 2.96 -15.56
CA PRO A 64 1.21 1.98 -16.14
C PRO A 64 0.57 0.60 -16.12
N GLU A 65 0.81 -0.20 -17.17
CA GLU A 65 0.46 -1.62 -17.15
C GLU A 65 1.08 -2.27 -15.91
N GLN A 66 0.32 -3.16 -15.27
CA GLN A 66 0.64 -3.70 -13.95
C GLN A 66 2.08 -4.22 -13.93
N ALA A 67 2.92 -3.50 -13.19
CA ALA A 67 4.30 -3.84 -12.94
C ALA A 67 4.41 -5.17 -12.16
N SER A 68 5.49 -5.92 -12.37
CA SER A 68 5.82 -7.10 -11.58
C SER A 68 7.32 -7.08 -11.31
N CYS A 69 7.70 -7.22 -10.04
CA CYS A 69 9.08 -7.28 -9.59
C CYS A 69 9.15 -8.19 -8.36
N GLU A 70 10.19 -9.01 -8.26
CA GLU A 70 10.40 -9.86 -7.08
C GLU A 70 10.57 -8.99 -5.83
N GLY A 71 9.88 -9.34 -4.74
CA GLY A 71 9.91 -8.57 -3.49
C GLY A 71 9.05 -7.29 -3.49
N VAL A 72 8.27 -7.05 -4.55
CA VAL A 72 7.37 -5.90 -4.67
C VAL A 72 5.93 -6.39 -4.84
N SER A 73 5.05 -6.04 -3.89
CA SER A 73 3.62 -6.33 -3.98
C SER A 73 2.87 -5.10 -4.48
N ILE A 74 2.11 -5.25 -5.57
CA ILE A 74 1.41 -4.14 -6.24
C ILE A 74 -0.09 -4.40 -6.23
N TYR A 75 -0.85 -3.43 -5.73
CA TYR A 75 -2.30 -3.49 -5.59
C TYR A 75 -2.93 -2.27 -6.25
N LYS A 76 -4.12 -2.40 -6.82
CA LYS A 76 -4.92 -1.23 -7.20
C LYS A 76 -5.36 -0.50 -5.92
N ASP A 77 -5.44 0.83 -5.96
CA ASP A 77 -6.00 1.58 -4.83
C ASP A 77 -7.47 1.18 -4.63
N ALA A 78 -7.78 0.71 -3.43
CA ALA A 78 -9.10 0.15 -3.13
C ALA A 78 -10.21 1.21 -3.08
N ARG A 79 -9.88 2.50 -2.99
CA ARG A 79 -10.88 3.57 -2.90
C ARG A 79 -11.41 3.97 -4.27
N LEU A 80 -10.50 4.13 -5.25
CA LEU A 80 -10.83 4.60 -6.59
C LEU A 80 -9.72 4.21 -7.57
N ALA A 81 -10.08 3.73 -8.77
CA ALA A 81 -9.11 3.25 -9.75
C ALA A 81 -8.16 4.37 -10.23
N GLU A 82 -8.66 5.59 -10.30
CA GLU A 82 -7.94 6.80 -10.72
C GLU A 82 -6.88 7.25 -9.70
N LEU A 83 -6.89 6.73 -8.47
CA LEU A 83 -5.81 6.91 -7.50
C LEU A 83 -4.59 6.04 -7.79
N GLY A 84 -4.71 5.13 -8.78
CA GLY A 84 -3.62 4.32 -9.29
C GLY A 84 -3.34 3.07 -8.44
N TYR A 85 -2.07 2.88 -8.11
CA TYR A 85 -1.57 1.68 -7.47
C TYR A 85 -0.94 1.98 -6.11
N ARG A 86 -1.09 1.04 -5.18
CA ARG A 86 -0.38 0.94 -3.92
C ARG A 86 0.69 -0.13 -4.02
N ILE A 87 1.90 0.23 -3.63
CA ILE A 87 3.06 -0.66 -3.71
C ILE A 87 3.57 -0.88 -2.30
N ILE A 88 3.77 -2.14 -1.94
CA ILE A 88 4.31 -2.56 -0.66
C ILE A 88 5.61 -3.30 -0.93
N THR A 89 6.69 -2.82 -0.30
CA THR A 89 8.02 -3.43 -0.40
C THR A 89 8.60 -3.67 0.97
N ASP A 90 9.61 -4.53 1.06
CA ASP A 90 10.47 -4.54 2.24
C ASP A 90 11.18 -3.19 2.41
N LYS A 91 11.52 -2.82 3.65
CA LYS A 91 12.25 -1.58 3.96
C LYS A 91 13.62 -1.47 3.28
N THR A 92 14.18 -2.59 2.86
CA THR A 92 15.50 -2.67 2.19
C THR A 92 15.42 -2.38 0.69
N VAL A 93 14.23 -2.45 0.09
CA VAL A 93 14.06 -2.23 -1.35
C VAL A 93 14.25 -0.75 -1.66
N SER A 94 15.17 -0.46 -2.58
CA SER A 94 15.41 0.91 -3.02
C SER A 94 14.26 1.40 -3.89
N LEU A 95 14.05 2.70 -3.84
CA LEU A 95 13.01 3.35 -4.64
C LEU A 95 13.32 3.28 -6.16
N ASP A 96 14.57 3.11 -6.54
CA ASP A 96 14.96 2.86 -7.94
C ASP A 96 14.49 1.49 -8.42
N ALA A 97 14.53 0.46 -7.56
CA ALA A 97 13.97 -0.85 -7.88
C ALA A 97 12.44 -0.77 -8.05
N VAL A 98 11.77 0.02 -7.22
CA VAL A 98 10.33 0.29 -7.37
C VAL A 98 10.03 0.96 -8.71
N LYS A 99 10.82 1.96 -9.11
CA LYS A 99 10.68 2.61 -10.42
C LYS A 99 10.90 1.66 -11.58
N ALA A 100 11.92 0.80 -11.48
CA ALA A 100 12.25 -0.18 -12.50
C ALA A 100 11.11 -1.19 -12.75
N ALA A 101 10.23 -1.40 -11.76
CA ALA A 101 9.05 -2.24 -11.91
C ALA A 101 8.07 -1.67 -12.95
N PHE A 102 8.03 -0.35 -13.15
CA PHE A 102 7.09 0.31 -14.07
C PHE A 102 7.78 0.72 -15.38
N PRO A 103 7.45 0.09 -16.51
CA PRO A 103 8.05 0.42 -17.79
C PRO A 103 7.53 1.79 -18.28
N HIS A 104 8.47 2.73 -18.40
CA HIS A 104 8.34 4.08 -18.97
C HIS A 104 7.58 5.14 -18.13
N GLY A 105 8.17 6.33 -18.03
CA GLY A 105 7.48 7.57 -17.67
C GLY A 105 7.26 7.86 -16.17
N THR A 106 7.79 7.07 -15.25
CA THR A 106 7.63 7.35 -13.81
C THR A 106 8.67 8.34 -13.29
N ALA A 107 8.20 9.42 -12.67
CA ALA A 107 9.02 10.43 -12.02
C ALA A 107 8.74 10.49 -10.53
N TYR A 108 9.65 11.11 -9.77
CA TYR A 108 9.35 11.45 -8.40
C TYR A 108 8.32 12.55 -8.36
N ALA A 109 7.27 12.34 -7.59
CA ALA A 109 6.28 13.35 -7.33
C ALA A 109 6.76 14.28 -6.20
N GLU A 110 6.41 15.56 -6.29
CA GLU A 110 6.70 16.51 -5.22
C GLU A 110 5.89 16.18 -3.96
N SER A 111 6.36 16.64 -2.80
CA SER A 111 5.61 16.46 -1.55
C SER A 111 4.22 17.08 -1.66
N GLY A 112 3.18 16.33 -1.28
CA GLY A 112 1.79 16.79 -1.34
C GLY A 112 1.06 16.54 -2.66
N SER A 113 1.77 16.30 -3.77
CA SER A 113 1.17 16.05 -5.09
C SER A 113 0.14 14.92 -5.12
N TYR A 114 0.38 13.85 -4.36
CA TYR A 114 -0.58 12.75 -4.23
C TYR A 114 -1.87 13.17 -3.52
N LEU A 115 -1.75 14.04 -2.51
CA LEU A 115 -2.89 14.54 -1.75
C LEU A 115 -3.75 15.45 -2.64
N GLU A 116 -3.11 16.33 -3.40
CA GLU A 116 -3.77 17.18 -4.40
C GLU A 116 -4.48 16.35 -5.47
N HIS A 117 -3.79 15.35 -6.03
CA HIS A 117 -4.39 14.40 -6.98
C HIS A 117 -5.64 13.75 -6.38
N ARG A 118 -5.52 13.21 -5.16
CA ARG A 118 -6.64 12.55 -4.46
C ARG A 118 -7.85 13.46 -4.26
N PHE A 119 -7.64 14.73 -3.93
CA PHE A 119 -8.74 15.68 -3.72
C PHE A 119 -9.30 16.29 -5.01
N SER A 120 -8.64 16.07 -6.15
CA SER A 120 -9.09 16.55 -7.46
C SER A 120 -10.04 15.59 -8.18
N LEU A 121 -10.12 14.33 -7.73
CA LEU A 121 -10.98 13.28 -8.28
C LEU A 121 -12.38 13.32 -7.65
#